data_AF-A0AAD7WER1-F1
#
_entry.id   AF-A0AAD7WER1-F1
#
_cell.length_a   1.000
_cell.length_b   1.000
_cell.length_c   1.000
_cell.angle_alpha   90.00
_cell.angle_beta   90.00
_cell.angle_gamma   90.00
#
_symmetry.space_group_name_H-M   'P 1'
#
loop_
_entity.id
_entity.type
_entity.pdbx_description
1 polymer ?
#
loop_
_entity_poly.entity_id
_entity_poly.type
_entity_poly.pdbx_seq_one_letter_code
_entity_poly.pdbx_strand_id
1 'polypeptide(L)'
;MKCLYVDMPPLLLQQFCFIGKATVGGLSVQDVCYCAVTKKLLICLSDSCDRSLLTSLQPDSADLLHSESSGRVKGVIITWKGPPAAQPGYDFFSRYFAPWNGIPEDPVTAFQCSGRGGELDLALRSDGRVDISGHAVIILQGTLML
;
A
#
# COMPACT_ATOMS: atom_id res chain seq x y z
N MET A 1 -4.15 16.20 5.69
CA MET A 1 -5.13 15.10 5.53
C MET A 1 -5.67 14.81 6.91
N LYS A 2 -6.94 15.11 7.21
CA LYS A 2 -7.53 14.76 8.51
C LYS A 2 -7.82 13.27 8.47
N CYS A 3 -7.09 12.50 9.28
CA CYS A 3 -7.28 11.07 9.35
C CYS A 3 -8.64 10.72 9.96
N LEU A 4 -9.39 9.85 9.29
CA LEU A 4 -10.67 9.33 9.75
C LEU A 4 -10.46 8.19 10.76
N TYR A 5 -9.80 8.48 11.88
CA TYR A 5 -9.85 7.57 13.04
C TYR A 5 -11.11 7.79 13.89
N VAL A 6 -11.88 8.85 13.63
CA VAL A 6 -12.83 9.39 14.62
C VAL A 6 -14.25 8.83 14.54
N ASP A 7 -14.65 8.16 13.45
CA ASP A 7 -16.06 7.75 13.25
C ASP A 7 -16.25 6.28 12.83
N MET A 8 -15.29 5.39 13.13
CA MET A 8 -15.47 3.98 12.80
C MET A 8 -16.09 3.18 13.95
N PRO A 9 -17.15 2.37 13.68
CA PRO A 9 -17.77 1.55 14.71
C PRO A 9 -16.73 0.65 15.40
N PRO A 10 -16.84 0.38 16.71
CA PRO A 10 -15.84 -0.41 17.46
C PRO A 10 -15.52 -1.79 16.86
N LEU A 11 -16.52 -2.46 16.29
CA LEU A 11 -16.36 -3.74 15.57
C LEU A 11 -15.46 -3.63 14.34
N LEU A 12 -15.52 -2.48 13.66
CA LEU A 12 -14.72 -2.19 12.48
C LEU A 12 -13.26 -1.95 12.86
N LEU A 13 -13.03 -1.29 14.00
CA LEU A 13 -11.71 -1.09 14.57
C LEU A 13 -11.03 -2.43 14.91
N GLN A 14 -11.79 -3.37 15.51
CA GLN A 14 -11.27 -4.68 15.88
C GLN A 14 -10.90 -5.53 14.64
N GLN A 15 -11.69 -5.49 13.56
CA GLN A 15 -11.32 -6.14 12.30
C GLN A 15 -10.04 -5.56 11.70
N PHE A 16 -9.89 -4.24 11.70
CA PHE A 16 -8.67 -3.61 11.18
C PHE A 16 -7.43 -3.90 12.03
N CYS A 17 -7.59 -4.15 13.34
CA CYS A 17 -6.50 -4.66 14.17
C CYS A 17 -6.03 -6.07 13.74
N PHE A 18 -6.92 -6.97 13.30
CA PHE A 18 -6.53 -8.30 12.82
C PHE A 18 -5.79 -8.21 11.48
N ILE A 19 -6.34 -7.45 10.52
CA ILE A 19 -5.69 -7.22 9.22
C ILE A 19 -4.34 -6.53 9.41
N GLY A 20 -4.27 -5.52 10.28
CA GLY A 20 -3.05 -4.81 10.63
C GLY A 20 -1.98 -5.74 11.17
N LYS A 21 -2.31 -6.60 12.15
CA LYS A 21 -1.37 -7.60 12.68
C LYS A 21 -0.91 -8.60 11.63
N ALA A 22 -1.80 -9.11 10.79
CA ALA A 22 -1.44 -10.02 9.70
C ALA A 22 -0.55 -9.34 8.63
N THR A 23 -0.70 -8.02 8.46
CA THR A 23 0.04 -7.27 7.45
C THR A 23 1.42 -6.81 7.93
N VAL A 24 1.49 -6.16 9.09
CA VAL A 24 2.73 -5.50 9.58
C VAL A 24 3.29 -6.12 10.86
N GLY A 25 2.67 -7.19 11.38
CA GLY A 25 3.11 -7.86 12.60
C GLY A 25 3.13 -6.92 13.80
N GLY A 26 4.30 -6.75 14.40
CA GLY A 26 4.56 -5.87 15.54
C GLY A 26 5.18 -4.51 15.18
N LEU A 27 5.24 -4.14 13.89
CA LEU A 27 5.79 -2.84 13.50
C LEU A 27 4.94 -1.68 14.03
N SER A 28 5.62 -0.58 14.34
CA SER A 28 4.96 0.64 14.85
C SER A 28 4.19 1.35 13.73
N VAL A 29 2.88 1.45 13.90
CA VAL A 29 1.95 2.11 12.97
C VAL A 29 1.68 3.53 13.47
N GLN A 30 1.86 4.51 12.60
CA GLN A 30 1.52 5.90 12.87
C GLN A 30 0.06 6.19 12.57
N ASP A 31 -0.45 5.63 11.47
CA ASP A 31 -1.81 5.92 11.03
C ASP A 31 -2.42 4.80 10.20
N VAL A 32 -3.76 4.78 10.14
CA VAL A 32 -4.56 3.81 9.38
C VAL A 32 -5.75 4.53 8.77
N CYS A 33 -5.85 4.48 7.45
CA CYS A 33 -6.96 5.05 6.70
C CYS A 33 -7.72 3.94 5.96
N TYR A 34 -9.05 3.99 5.96
CA TYR A 34 -9.89 3.08 5.18
C TYR A 34 -10.76 3.83 4.19
N CYS A 35 -10.79 3.35 2.95
CA CYS A 35 -11.71 3.85 1.92
C CYS A 35 -12.79 2.79 1.64
N ALA A 36 -14.02 3.05 2.06
CA ALA A 36 -15.15 2.13 1.84
C ALA A 36 -15.51 1.93 0.36
N VAL A 37 -15.27 2.96 -0.47
CA VAL A 37 -15.56 2.90 -1.92
C VAL A 37 -14.62 1.93 -2.63
N THR A 38 -13.30 2.08 -2.42
CA THR A 38 -12.30 1.22 -3.07
C THR A 38 -11.99 -0.03 -2.26
N LYS A 39 -12.52 -0.12 -1.03
CA LYS A 39 -12.28 -1.21 -0.08
C LYS A 39 -10.80 -1.39 0.24
N LYS A 40 -10.04 -0.29 0.24
CA LYS A 40 -8.59 -0.28 0.50
C LYS A 40 -8.30 0.21 1.91
N LEU A 41 -7.44 -0.52 2.61
CA LEU A 41 -6.87 -0.13 3.89
C LEU A 41 -5.45 0.40 3.63
N LEU A 42 -5.14 1.61 4.07
CA LEU A 42 -3.81 2.21 4.03
C LEU A 42 -3.24 2.20 5.45
N ILE A 43 -2.08 1.59 5.63
CA ILE A 43 -1.35 1.54 6.90
C ILE A 43 -0.07 2.37 6.73
N CYS A 44 0.04 3.45 7.50
CA CYS A 44 1.21 4.31 7.54
C CYS A 44 2.13 3.86 8.68
N LEU A 45 3.33 3.38 8.34
CA LEU A 45 4.37 3.05 9.32
C LEU A 45 4.94 4.31 9.95
N SER A 46 5.34 4.20 11.22
CA SER A 46 5.97 5.29 11.97
C SER A 46 7.36 5.68 11.43
N ASP A 47 7.78 6.90 11.72
CA ASP A 47 9.13 7.41 11.41
C ASP A 47 10.26 6.64 12.13
N SER A 48 9.94 5.81 13.15
CA SER A 48 10.91 4.89 13.77
C SER A 48 11.17 3.63 12.96
N CYS A 49 10.36 3.36 11.94
CA CYS A 49 10.64 2.31 10.96
C CYS A 49 11.63 2.82 9.91
N ASP A 50 12.22 1.90 9.15
CA ASP A 50 13.08 2.22 8.03
C ASP A 50 12.68 1.45 6.76
N ARG A 51 13.35 1.78 5.64
CA ARG A 51 13.11 1.15 4.35
C ARG A 51 13.34 -0.37 4.37
N SER A 52 14.32 -0.85 5.15
CA SER A 52 14.66 -2.27 5.21
C SER A 52 13.53 -3.08 5.84
N LEU A 53 12.86 -2.53 6.86
CA LEU A 53 11.67 -3.13 7.46
C LEU A 53 10.52 -3.21 6.45
N LEU A 54 10.24 -2.12 5.72
CA LEU A 54 9.18 -2.13 4.70
C LEU A 54 9.47 -3.14 3.58
N THR A 55 10.73 -3.27 3.16
CA THR A 55 11.15 -4.16 2.06
C THR A 55 11.15 -5.63 2.50
N SER A 56 11.52 -5.91 3.75
CA SER A 56 11.59 -7.27 4.29
C SER A 56 10.26 -7.85 4.76
N LEU A 57 9.21 -7.01 4.88
CA LEU A 57 7.86 -7.49 5.19
C LEU A 57 7.43 -8.59 4.22
N GLN A 58 6.92 -9.69 4.77
CA GLN A 58 6.31 -10.76 3.99
C GLN A 58 4.91 -11.05 4.58
N PRO A 59 3.91 -10.20 4.28
CA PRO A 59 2.54 -10.50 4.65
C PRO A 59 2.11 -11.83 4.05
N ASP A 60 1.73 -12.77 4.89
CA ASP A 60 1.27 -14.08 4.45
C ASP A 60 -0.14 -13.97 3.85
N SER A 61 -0.31 -14.49 2.64
CA SER A 61 -1.59 -14.40 1.93
C SER A 61 -2.69 -15.20 2.61
N ALA A 62 -2.37 -16.35 3.23
CA ALA A 62 -3.35 -17.15 3.93
C ALA A 62 -3.80 -16.43 5.21
N ASP A 63 -2.89 -15.85 5.98
CA ASP A 63 -3.22 -15.08 7.18
C ASP A 63 -4.09 -13.87 6.85
N LEU A 64 -3.78 -13.14 5.77
CA LEU A 64 -4.60 -12.04 5.29
C LEU A 64 -6.02 -12.49 4.90
N LEU A 65 -6.14 -13.60 4.15
CA LEU A 65 -7.43 -14.17 3.79
C LEU A 65 -8.26 -14.62 5.01
N HIS A 66 -7.61 -15.19 6.03
CA HIS A 66 -8.28 -15.57 7.28
C HIS A 66 -8.68 -14.36 8.13
N SER A 67 -7.89 -13.29 8.12
CA SER A 67 -8.15 -12.07 8.91
C SER A 67 -9.36 -11.27 8.42
N GLU A 68 -9.79 -11.47 7.18
CA GLU A 68 -10.91 -10.75 6.57
C GLU A 68 -11.70 -11.64 5.60
N SER A 69 -12.92 -11.98 5.99
CA SER A 69 -13.87 -12.76 5.19
C SER A 69 -15.16 -12.00 4.83
N SER A 70 -15.35 -10.78 5.36
CA SER A 70 -16.58 -10.00 5.14
C SER A 70 -16.64 -9.31 3.78
N GLY A 71 -15.52 -9.27 3.04
CA GLY A 71 -15.41 -8.59 1.76
C GLY A 71 -15.39 -7.06 1.88
N ARG A 72 -15.13 -6.55 3.10
CA ARG A 72 -15.02 -5.11 3.39
C ARG A 72 -13.67 -4.54 2.96
N VAL A 73 -12.61 -5.33 3.12
CA VAL A 73 -11.27 -4.99 2.61
C VAL A 73 -10.96 -5.91 1.44
N LYS A 74 -10.42 -5.32 0.38
CA LYS A 74 -10.00 -6.01 -0.85
C LYS A 74 -8.55 -5.74 -1.21
N GLY A 75 -7.88 -4.85 -0.47
CA GLY A 75 -6.46 -4.63 -0.59
C GLY A 75 -5.93 -3.81 0.58
N VAL A 76 -4.67 -4.05 0.91
CA VAL A 76 -3.94 -3.33 1.95
C VAL A 76 -2.72 -2.67 1.33
N ILE A 77 -2.59 -1.37 1.54
CA ILE A 77 -1.42 -0.57 1.16
C ILE A 77 -0.63 -0.32 2.43
N ILE A 78 0.66 -0.64 2.42
CA ILE A 78 1.60 -0.26 3.47
C ILE A 78 2.41 0.91 2.92
N THR A 79 2.50 2.01 3.66
CA THR A 79 3.32 3.16 3.26
C THR A 79 4.22 3.62 4.39
N TRP A 80 5.38 4.16 4.03
CA TRP A 80 6.33 4.76 4.95
C TRP A 80 6.91 6.01 4.34
N LYS A 81 7.07 7.06 5.15
CA LYS A 81 7.64 8.32 4.72
C LYS A 81 9.14 8.14 4.46
N GLY A 82 9.61 8.58 3.31
CA GLY A 82 11.03 8.51 3.00
C GLY A 82 11.82 9.55 3.82
N PRO A 83 13.05 9.21 4.25
CA PRO A 83 13.85 10.11 5.05
C PRO A 83 14.47 11.18 4.13
N PRO A 84 14.53 12.46 4.53
CA PRO A 84 14.97 13.56 3.67
C PRO A 84 16.37 13.42 3.09
N ALA A 85 17.22 12.59 3.68
CA ALA A 85 18.63 12.41 3.33
C ALA A 85 18.94 11.06 2.63
N ALA A 86 17.94 10.22 2.32
CA ALA A 86 18.20 9.00 1.55
C ALA A 86 18.57 9.33 0.09
N GLN A 87 19.43 8.51 -0.52
CA GLN A 87 19.71 8.56 -1.97
C GLN A 87 19.52 7.17 -2.61
N PRO A 88 18.72 7.06 -3.70
CA PRO A 88 17.79 8.07 -4.20
C PRO A 88 16.73 8.42 -3.15
N GLY A 89 16.43 9.71 -3.03
CA GLY A 89 15.49 10.24 -2.05
C GLY A 89 14.09 10.19 -2.62
N TYR A 90 13.23 9.37 -2.04
CA TYR A 90 11.80 9.33 -2.36
C TYR A 90 11.01 9.97 -1.22
N ASP A 91 9.93 10.66 -1.53
CA ASP A 91 9.06 11.28 -0.50
C ASP A 91 8.37 10.23 0.37
N PHE A 92 8.03 9.08 -0.23
CA PHE A 92 7.48 7.94 0.46
C PHE A 92 7.70 6.65 -0.34
N PHE A 93 7.50 5.54 0.35
CA PHE A 93 7.58 4.19 -0.17
C PHE A 93 6.23 3.51 0.04
N SER A 94 5.83 2.63 -0.87
CA SER A 94 4.61 1.85 -0.69
C SER A 94 4.69 0.41 -1.22
N ARG A 95 3.84 -0.44 -0.66
CA ARG A 95 3.60 -1.83 -1.12
C ARG A 95 2.12 -2.11 -1.08
N TYR A 96 1.62 -2.92 -2.01
CA TYR A 96 0.20 -3.24 -2.13
C TYR A 96 -0.05 -4.75 -2.17
N PHE A 97 -0.90 -5.23 -1.26
CA PHE A 97 -1.27 -6.64 -1.12
C PHE A 97 -2.77 -6.78 -1.36
N ALA A 98 -3.18 -7.69 -2.24
CA ALA A 98 -4.58 -7.90 -2.58
C ALA A 98 -4.94 -9.39 -2.72
N PRO A 99 -4.65 -10.24 -1.71
CA PRO A 99 -4.88 -11.68 -1.82
C PRO A 99 -6.35 -12.02 -2.05
N TRP A 100 -7.30 -11.20 -1.59
CA TRP A 100 -8.74 -11.34 -1.87
C TRP A 100 -9.12 -11.19 -3.34
N ASN A 101 -8.20 -10.72 -4.18
CA ASN A 101 -8.33 -10.64 -5.64
C ASN A 101 -7.42 -11.65 -6.36
N GLY A 102 -6.80 -12.59 -5.63
CA GLY A 102 -5.86 -13.56 -6.20
C GLY A 102 -4.48 -12.99 -6.50
N ILE A 103 -4.16 -11.79 -6.00
CA ILE A 103 -2.87 -11.12 -6.19
C ILE A 103 -2.16 -11.07 -4.83
N PRO A 104 -1.18 -11.95 -4.55
CA PRO A 104 -0.46 -11.94 -3.28
C PRO A 104 0.16 -10.56 -2.99
N GLU A 105 0.90 -10.02 -3.96
CA GLU A 105 1.45 -8.67 -3.95
C GLU A 105 1.39 -8.11 -5.37
N ASP A 106 0.91 -6.88 -5.50
CA ASP A 106 0.92 -6.17 -6.78
C ASP A 106 2.31 -5.59 -7.03
N PRO A 107 2.96 -5.97 -8.14
CA PRO A 107 4.28 -5.50 -8.47
C PRO A 107 4.26 -4.17 -9.22
N VAL A 108 3.30 -3.25 -9.02
CA VAL A 108 3.42 -1.81 -9.37
C VAL A 108 2.56 -0.95 -8.44
N THR A 109 3.19 -0.14 -7.57
CA THR A 109 2.59 1.08 -7.00
C THR A 109 3.67 1.96 -6.34
N ALA A 110 4.04 3.11 -6.95
CA ALA A 110 4.95 4.21 -6.50
C ALA A 110 6.15 3.88 -5.57
N PHE A 111 7.37 4.20 -6.02
CA PHE A 111 8.63 3.50 -5.68
C PHE A 111 8.40 2.11 -5.07
N GLN A 112 8.32 1.14 -5.96
CA GLN A 112 8.04 -0.24 -5.61
C GLN A 112 9.27 -0.91 -5.00
N CYS A 113 9.22 -1.14 -3.69
CA CYS A 113 10.17 -1.98 -2.96
C CYS A 113 9.87 -3.49 -3.10
N SER A 114 9.51 -3.96 -4.30
CA SER A 114 9.39 -5.40 -4.59
C SER A 114 10.50 -5.85 -5.55
N GLY A 115 10.69 -7.16 -5.73
CA GLY A 115 11.81 -7.71 -6.49
C GLY A 115 11.96 -7.23 -7.95
N ARG A 116 10.96 -6.56 -8.53
CA ARG A 116 11.00 -5.98 -9.90
C ARG A 116 11.31 -4.47 -9.95
N GLY A 117 11.09 -3.72 -8.87
CA GLY A 117 11.23 -2.26 -8.84
C GLY A 117 10.20 -1.50 -9.70
N GLY A 118 10.22 -0.16 -9.63
CA GLY A 118 9.37 0.74 -10.42
C GLY A 118 9.20 2.09 -9.75
N GLU A 119 9.36 3.19 -10.48
CA GLU A 119 9.30 4.58 -9.97
C GLU A 119 8.10 5.32 -10.58
N LEU A 120 7.42 6.13 -9.75
CA LEU A 120 6.34 7.02 -10.18
C LEU A 120 6.60 8.42 -9.65
N ASP A 121 6.47 9.40 -10.53
CA ASP A 121 6.47 10.81 -10.19
C ASP A 121 5.04 11.27 -9.89
N LEU A 122 4.87 11.98 -8.78
CA LEU A 122 3.57 12.46 -8.32
C LEU A 122 3.62 13.97 -8.11
N ALA A 123 2.65 14.68 -8.68
CA ALA A 123 2.50 16.11 -8.46
C ALA A 123 1.06 16.46 -8.04
N LEU A 124 0.90 17.12 -6.89
CA LEU A 124 -0.40 17.64 -6.47
C LEU A 124 -0.68 18.96 -7.19
N ARG A 125 -1.79 19.02 -7.91
CA ARG A 125 -2.26 20.20 -8.60
C ARG A 125 -3.06 21.09 -7.65
N SER A 126 -3.12 22.38 -7.97
CA SER A 126 -3.86 23.38 -7.18
C SER A 126 -5.37 23.14 -7.14
N ASP A 127 -5.92 22.41 -8.11
CA ASP A 127 -7.34 22.02 -8.19
C ASP A 127 -7.67 20.75 -7.38
N GLY A 128 -6.70 20.20 -6.63
CA GLY A 128 -6.88 19.01 -5.80
C GLY A 128 -6.75 17.68 -6.55
N ARG A 129 -6.35 17.69 -7.84
CA ARG A 129 -6.00 16.47 -8.59
C ARG A 129 -4.53 16.10 -8.40
N VAL A 130 -4.20 14.84 -8.61
CA VAL A 130 -2.82 14.33 -8.58
C VAL A 130 -2.44 13.90 -9.99
N ASP A 131 -1.35 14.46 -10.53
CA ASP A 131 -0.70 13.94 -11.73
C ASP A 131 0.17 12.73 -11.34
N ILE A 132 0.09 11.67 -12.15
CA ILE A 132 0.85 10.43 -11.98
C ILE A 132 1.58 10.16 -13.29
N SER A 133 2.91 10.14 -13.24
CA SER A 133 3.76 9.84 -14.39
C SER A 133 4.79 8.76 -14.06
N GLY A 134 5.28 8.07 -15.08
CA GLY A 134 6.30 7.04 -14.96
C GLY A 134 6.86 6.64 -16.32
N HIS A 135 7.99 5.94 -16.31
CA HIS A 135 8.62 5.46 -17.54
C HIS A 135 7.94 4.18 -18.04
N ALA A 136 7.70 4.10 -19.35
CA ALA A 136 7.18 2.91 -20.01
C ALA A 136 8.20 2.37 -21.01
N VAL A 137 8.34 1.04 -21.07
CA VAL A 137 9.21 0.34 -22.03
C VAL A 137 8.36 -0.66 -22.81
N ILE A 138 8.48 -0.65 -24.13
CA ILE A 138 7.79 -1.62 -25.00
C ILE A 138 8.52 -2.97 -24.88
N ILE A 139 7.83 -3.98 -24.36
CA ILE A 139 8.37 -5.35 -24.24
C ILE A 139 8.04 -6.20 -25.48
N LEU A 140 6.88 -5.96 -26.10
CA LEU A 140 6.43 -6.68 -27.29
C LEU A 140 5.62 -5.73 -28.18
N GLN A 141 5.84 -5.81 -29.48
CA GLN A 141 5.05 -5.10 -30.49
C GLN A 141 4.71 -6.09 -31.62
N GLY A 142 3.45 -6.10 -32.03
CA GLY A 142 2.96 -6.98 -33.10
C GLY A 142 1.52 -6.66 -33.47
N THR A 143 0.96 -7.47 -34.37
CA THR A 143 -0.42 -7.34 -34.87
C THR A 143 -1.24 -8.53 -34.38
N LEU A 144 -2.38 -8.27 -33.74
CA LEU A 144 -3.33 -9.31 -33.37
C LEU A 144 -4.24 -9.62 -34.58
N MET A 145 -4.20 -10.85 -35.08
CA MET A 145 -5.09 -11.33 -36.13
C MET A 145 -6.26 -12.09 -35.47
N LEU A 146 -7.49 -11.68 -35.76
CA LEU A 146 -8.72 -12.26 -35.21
C LEU A 146 -9.32 -13.30 -36.16
#